data_AF-A0A8B7PIN4-F1
#
_entry.id   AF-A0A8B7PIN4-F1
#
_cell.length_a   1.000
_cell.length_b   1.000
_cell.length_c   1.000
_cell.angle_alpha   90.00
_cell.angle_beta   90.00
_cell.angle_gamma   90.00
#
_symmetry.space_group_name_H-M   'P 1'
#
loop_
_entity.id
_entity.type
_entity.pdbx_description
1 polymer ?
#
loop_
_entity_poly.entity_id
_entity_poly.type
_entity_poly.pdbx_seq_one_letter_code
_entity_poly.pdbx_strand_id
1 'polypeptide(L)'
;MYIVDGLSEDSCWELQKALQQCTQKPGSLSDSLVLAEALIISLRSFNPTKIRIESHRSNVPKPNIGQEITASKLFQLPRVLQMMLECLQQSKCQARQYDAAIESKRELQRQLDDVMLLARLNHREIIKAEEALQAEVQTTLQLRRDSEALTARLLQAKVEAAGCRKRLLRYEGPDRLADPELLAIAYQKCKEQLSRKEQQVLQLTVAHRDAVPRAQYQRSQRKLADVAAAHAALTHAHAALLREHRALSAQQQKALVERDRLATENSSLRRSATPRPAWDRVSEHLEGGVATWREVSQDCHTSEDFLTALLTHLTAVSVTHAHEFLTAKGVSEEVPEYLRYEGVVRNRRLTLRDVQRVITHVWQEKRSAPGTRAMPMDKYLAMYFEHRYHLPEMRAEWCYSLADACQRLAHDDQVGLFWGIATGQVEEAVYHHQADTAEALLATFRNNDILNKGLVSHTTVLVVLRTVFPLKDEESLDDLLSSAKAIATSRKDATKIKYATLFKQSADGSVSPFLQEVYQQARDEQEQYVQDVLQELGQHGIHDVKLQDLQRAFTVVDPAIEQQQLQQYLQWVYRGDSAVRLPLQLLAARLQTGHIVRVGPRPT
;
A
#
# COMPACT_ATOMS: atom_id res chain seq x y z
N MET A 1 33.87 32.90 -15.95
CA MET A 1 33.66 34.18 -16.66
C MET A 1 32.49 33.96 -17.59
N TYR A 2 31.40 34.69 -17.35
CA TYR A 2 30.10 34.55 -18.01
C TYR A 2 30.17 34.93 -19.49
N ILE A 3 29.64 34.07 -20.37
CA ILE A 3 28.81 34.48 -21.51
C ILE A 3 27.79 33.35 -21.73
N VAL A 4 26.63 33.45 -21.07
CA VAL A 4 25.41 32.80 -21.55
C VAL A 4 24.75 33.88 -22.38
N ASP A 5 25.14 33.95 -23.66
CA ASP A 5 24.41 34.74 -24.63
C ASP A 5 23.03 34.09 -24.81
N GLY A 6 22.00 34.92 -24.75
CA GLY A 6 20.61 34.51 -24.84
C GLY A 6 20.39 33.62 -26.07
N LEU A 7 19.70 32.50 -25.88
CA LEU A 7 19.21 31.66 -26.96
C LEU A 7 18.41 32.54 -27.93
N SER A 8 18.95 32.74 -29.14
CA SER A 8 18.25 33.43 -30.22
C SER A 8 17.00 32.63 -30.62
N GLU A 9 16.00 33.28 -31.22
CA GLU A 9 14.82 32.58 -31.76
C GLU A 9 15.20 31.47 -32.74
N ASP A 10 16.32 31.63 -33.46
CA ASP A 10 16.88 30.60 -34.35
C ASP A 10 17.32 29.34 -33.60
N SER A 11 17.83 29.49 -32.37
CA SER A 11 18.27 28.36 -31.52
C SER A 11 17.07 27.54 -31.01
N CYS A 12 15.95 28.21 -30.71
CA CYS A 12 14.70 27.55 -30.34
C CYS A 12 14.05 26.84 -31.54
N TRP A 13 14.15 27.41 -32.74
CA TRP A 13 13.66 26.78 -33.97
C TRP A 13 14.49 25.55 -34.36
N GLU A 14 15.81 25.63 -34.25
CA GLU A 14 16.72 24.49 -34.44
C GLU A 14 16.42 23.35 -33.45
N LEU A 15 16.14 23.68 -32.18
CA LEU A 15 15.71 22.71 -31.16
C LEU A 15 14.35 22.07 -31.49
N GLN A 16 13.38 22.84 -31.97
CA GLN A 16 12.07 22.33 -32.37
C GLN A 16 12.17 21.41 -33.60
N LYS A 17 13.06 21.73 -34.53
CA LYS A 17 13.37 20.90 -35.70
C LYS A 17 14.12 19.62 -35.31
N ALA A 18 15.07 19.69 -34.38
CA ALA A 18 15.75 18.52 -33.84
C ALA A 18 14.79 17.58 -33.09
N LEU A 19 13.83 18.13 -32.33
CA LEU A 19 12.75 17.38 -31.67
C LEU A 19 11.80 16.72 -32.68
N GLN A 20 11.43 17.41 -33.78
CA GLN A 20 10.65 16.81 -34.87
C GLN A 20 11.40 15.73 -35.66
N GLN A 21 12.72 15.83 -35.76
CA GLN A 21 13.53 14.79 -36.41
C GLN A 21 13.72 13.56 -35.51
N CYS A 22 13.81 13.75 -34.19
CA CYS A 22 13.90 12.64 -33.22
C CYS A 22 12.62 11.80 -33.14
N THR A 23 11.45 12.38 -33.42
CA THR A 23 10.18 11.61 -33.50
C THR A 23 10.05 10.79 -34.79
N GLN A 24 10.87 11.04 -35.81
CA GLN A 24 10.75 10.40 -37.13
C GLN A 24 11.81 9.32 -37.43
N LYS A 25 12.89 9.18 -36.64
CA LYS A 25 13.90 8.13 -36.83
C LYS A 25 14.42 7.55 -35.49
N PRO A 26 14.04 6.31 -35.11
CA PRO A 26 14.37 5.71 -33.82
C PRO A 26 15.77 5.04 -33.77
N GLY A 27 16.75 5.57 -34.51
CA GLY A 27 18.04 4.91 -34.72
C GLY A 27 19.14 5.21 -33.69
N SER A 28 19.11 6.38 -33.05
CA SER A 28 20.12 6.77 -32.04
C SER A 28 19.46 7.47 -30.86
N LEU A 29 18.61 6.71 -30.16
CA LEU A 29 17.90 7.16 -28.97
C LEU A 29 18.84 7.49 -27.79
N SER A 30 20.03 6.88 -27.70
CA SER A 30 20.97 7.13 -26.59
C SER A 30 21.49 8.57 -26.56
N ASP A 31 21.94 9.08 -27.71
CA ASP A 31 22.66 10.36 -27.77
C ASP A 31 21.68 11.54 -27.65
N SER A 32 20.46 11.34 -28.15
CA SER A 32 19.35 12.28 -28.02
C SER A 32 18.77 12.31 -26.60
N LEU A 33 18.75 11.18 -25.87
CA LEU A 33 18.40 11.14 -24.44
C LEU A 33 19.44 11.86 -23.57
N VAL A 34 20.74 11.69 -23.86
CA VAL A 34 21.82 12.37 -23.13
C VAL A 34 21.77 13.88 -23.36
N LEU A 35 21.54 14.33 -24.60
CA LEU A 35 21.34 15.75 -24.92
C LEU A 35 20.09 16.33 -24.25
N ALA A 36 18.99 15.58 -24.22
CA ALA A 36 17.75 16.01 -23.55
C ALA A 36 17.90 16.08 -22.03
N GLU A 37 18.57 15.10 -21.40
CA GLU A 37 18.88 15.14 -19.96
C GLU A 37 19.85 16.29 -19.62
N ALA A 38 20.87 16.54 -20.45
CA ALA A 38 21.78 17.68 -20.28
C ALA A 38 21.09 19.04 -20.42
N LEU A 39 20.14 19.18 -21.35
CA LEU A 39 19.30 20.37 -21.52
C LEU A 39 18.34 20.58 -20.34
N ILE A 40 17.73 19.51 -19.82
CA ILE A 40 16.85 19.59 -18.65
C ILE A 40 17.65 19.97 -17.39
N ILE A 41 18.87 19.45 -17.22
CA ILE A 41 19.77 19.83 -16.13
C ILE A 41 20.15 21.31 -16.24
N SER A 42 20.50 21.76 -17.45
CA SER A 42 20.86 23.17 -17.70
C SER A 42 19.67 24.12 -17.48
N LEU A 43 18.47 23.74 -17.89
CA LEU A 43 17.24 24.52 -17.66
C LEU A 43 16.82 24.53 -16.18
N ARG A 44 17.04 23.44 -15.43
CA ARG A 44 16.81 23.40 -13.97
C ARG A 44 17.78 24.29 -13.19
N SER A 45 18.97 24.54 -13.74
CA SER A 45 19.96 25.46 -13.15
C SER A 45 19.69 26.95 -13.45
N PHE A 46 18.68 27.24 -14.28
CA PHE A 46 18.33 28.61 -14.67
C PHE A 46 17.56 29.32 -13.54
N ASN A 47 18.23 30.28 -12.88
CA ASN A 47 17.68 31.01 -11.73
C ASN A 47 17.12 32.39 -12.20
N PRO A 48 15.80 32.61 -12.18
CA PRO A 48 15.17 33.79 -12.81
C PRO A 48 15.40 35.12 -12.07
N THR A 49 16.01 35.12 -10.88
CA THR A 49 16.22 36.31 -10.04
C THR A 49 17.47 37.12 -10.37
N LYS A 50 18.26 36.71 -11.37
CA LYS A 50 19.52 37.37 -11.78
C LYS A 50 19.37 38.17 -13.09
N ILE A 51 18.38 39.06 -13.18
CA ILE A 51 18.37 40.11 -14.22
C ILE A 51 18.69 41.45 -13.54
N ARG A 52 19.98 41.78 -13.51
CA ARG A 52 20.48 43.07 -13.02
C ARG A 52 20.45 44.04 -14.20
N ILE A 53 19.54 45.03 -14.17
CA ILE A 53 19.54 46.14 -15.14
C ILE A 53 20.64 47.11 -14.68
N GLU A 54 21.86 46.93 -15.18
CA GLU A 54 22.91 47.95 -15.06
C GLU A 54 22.84 48.90 -16.26
N SER A 55 22.36 50.12 -16.00
CA SER A 55 22.37 51.23 -16.93
C SER A 55 23.71 51.98 -16.84
N HIS A 56 24.70 51.59 -17.66
CA HIS A 56 25.88 52.42 -17.87
C HIS A 56 26.20 52.65 -19.36
N ARG A 57 26.58 53.91 -19.60
CA ARG A 57 26.70 54.61 -20.88
C ARG A 57 27.83 54.06 -21.75
N SER A 58 27.56 53.78 -23.03
CA SER A 58 28.51 54.03 -24.13
C SER A 58 27.81 54.07 -25.49
N ASN A 59 28.17 55.07 -26.29
CA ASN A 59 27.68 55.38 -27.64
C ASN A 59 27.88 54.25 -28.66
N VAL A 60 26.80 53.61 -29.13
CA VAL A 60 26.68 52.91 -30.44
C VAL A 60 25.17 52.89 -30.83
N PRO A 61 24.78 53.09 -32.11
CA PRO A 61 23.37 53.26 -32.50
C PRO A 61 22.55 51.97 -32.36
N LYS A 62 21.31 52.13 -31.88
CA LYS A 62 20.31 51.08 -31.66
C LYS A 62 19.97 50.32 -32.95
N PRO A 63 19.98 48.98 -32.95
CA PRO A 63 19.00 48.20 -33.70
C PRO A 63 17.74 48.02 -32.83
N ASN A 64 16.59 48.32 -33.42
CA ASN A 64 15.26 48.05 -32.89
C ASN A 64 15.08 46.53 -32.68
N ILE A 65 15.28 46.04 -31.46
CA ILE A 65 14.68 44.77 -31.01
C ILE A 65 14.06 45.04 -29.64
N GLY A 66 12.99 45.82 -29.65
CA GLY A 66 12.00 45.77 -28.60
C GLY A 66 11.16 44.51 -28.80
N GLN A 67 11.54 43.41 -28.14
CA GLN A 67 10.57 42.39 -27.77
C GLN A 67 10.82 42.07 -26.30
N GLU A 68 10.04 42.73 -25.45
CA GLU A 68 9.73 42.21 -24.12
C GLU A 68 9.32 40.75 -24.30
N ILE A 69 10.09 39.83 -23.71
CA ILE A 69 9.62 38.46 -23.51
C ILE A 69 8.45 38.59 -22.54
N THR A 70 7.25 38.72 -23.10
CA THR A 70 6.01 38.83 -22.34
C THR A 70 5.93 37.64 -21.37
N ALA A 71 5.55 37.92 -20.12
CA ALA A 71 5.41 36.91 -19.06
C ALA A 71 4.61 35.67 -19.51
N SER A 72 3.70 35.81 -20.49
CA SER A 72 3.01 34.70 -21.17
C SER A 72 3.92 33.61 -21.76
N LYS A 73 5.10 33.94 -22.30
CA LYS A 73 6.03 32.93 -22.86
C LYS A 73 6.74 32.13 -21.76
N LEU A 74 7.05 32.76 -20.63
CA LEU A 74 7.62 32.11 -19.43
C LEU A 74 6.60 31.17 -18.75
N PHE A 75 5.30 31.52 -18.79
CA PHE A 75 4.23 30.67 -18.24
C PHE A 75 4.00 29.35 -19.01
N GLN A 76 4.45 29.23 -20.27
CA GLN A 76 4.29 28.00 -21.06
C GLN A 76 5.43 27.00 -20.90
N LEU A 77 6.58 27.42 -20.35
CA LEU A 77 7.76 26.55 -20.18
C LEU A 77 7.50 25.29 -19.33
N PRO A 78 6.78 25.36 -18.19
CA PRO A 78 6.48 24.18 -17.38
C PRO A 78 5.67 23.13 -18.15
N ARG A 79 4.74 23.57 -19.01
CA ARG A 79 3.89 22.69 -19.82
C ARG A 79 4.69 21.97 -20.91
N VAL A 80 5.64 22.67 -21.54
CA VAL A 80 6.55 22.06 -22.52
C VAL A 80 7.48 21.05 -21.85
N LEU A 81 8.03 21.37 -20.68
CA LEU A 81 8.87 20.46 -19.90
C LEU A 81 8.12 19.20 -19.46
N GLN A 82 6.86 19.35 -19.02
CA GLN A 82 6.00 18.22 -18.66
C GLN A 82 5.77 17.29 -19.87
N MET A 83 5.46 17.86 -21.03
CA MET A 83 5.25 17.09 -22.27
C MET A 83 6.53 16.36 -22.71
N MET A 84 7.70 16.98 -22.55
CA MET A 84 8.99 16.33 -22.81
C MET A 84 9.26 15.18 -21.84
N LEU A 85 8.92 15.33 -20.56
CA LEU A 85 9.06 14.28 -19.55
C LEU A 85 8.18 13.07 -19.88
N GLU A 86 6.93 13.30 -20.27
CA GLU A 86 5.99 12.26 -20.68
C GLU A 86 6.48 11.52 -21.93
N CYS A 87 6.98 12.23 -22.95
CA CYS A 87 7.60 11.61 -24.11
C CYS A 87 8.84 10.78 -23.75
N LEU A 88 9.69 11.24 -22.82
CA LEU A 88 10.84 10.48 -22.34
C LEU A 88 10.43 9.22 -21.58
N GLN A 89 9.39 9.29 -20.75
CA GLN A 89 8.84 8.13 -20.04
C GLN A 89 8.26 7.10 -21.00
N GLN A 90 7.51 7.54 -22.01
CA GLN A 90 6.96 6.68 -23.04
C GLN A 90 8.07 5.99 -23.86
N SER A 91 9.12 6.74 -24.21
CA SER A 91 10.30 6.20 -24.89
C SER A 91 11.06 5.17 -24.04
N LYS A 92 11.25 5.44 -22.74
CA LYS A 92 11.85 4.48 -21.80
C LYS A 92 11.01 3.21 -21.65
N CYS A 93 9.68 3.32 -21.67
CA CYS A 93 8.77 2.17 -21.64
C CYS A 93 8.91 1.31 -22.91
N GLN A 94 8.95 1.95 -24.09
CA GLN A 94 9.16 1.26 -25.36
C GLN A 94 10.53 0.56 -25.41
N ALA A 95 11.60 1.20 -24.92
CA ALA A 95 12.93 0.59 -24.86
C ALA A 95 12.93 -0.70 -24.02
N ARG A 96 12.28 -0.70 -22.84
CA ARG A 96 12.14 -1.90 -22.00
C ARG A 96 11.37 -3.03 -22.70
N GLN A 97 10.34 -2.68 -23.48
CA GLN A 97 9.59 -3.68 -24.26
C GLN A 97 10.46 -4.29 -25.36
N TYR A 98 11.31 -3.50 -26.02
CA TYR A 98 12.27 -4.00 -27.00
C TYR A 98 13.33 -4.91 -26.37
N ASP A 99 13.88 -4.54 -25.21
CA ASP A 99 14.86 -5.37 -24.50
C ASP A 99 14.28 -6.72 -24.09
N ALA A 100 13.04 -6.73 -23.55
CA ALA A 100 12.33 -7.97 -23.22
C ALA A 100 12.07 -8.84 -24.47
N ALA A 101 11.77 -8.24 -25.61
CA ALA A 101 11.62 -8.96 -26.88
C ALA A 101 12.94 -9.56 -27.37
N ILE A 102 14.07 -8.86 -27.19
CA ILE A 102 15.41 -9.36 -27.52
C ILE A 102 15.77 -10.54 -26.62
N GLU A 103 15.48 -10.49 -25.33
CA GLU A 103 15.71 -11.60 -24.41
C GLU A 103 14.88 -12.82 -24.77
N SER A 104 13.59 -12.65 -25.06
CA SER A 104 12.71 -13.73 -25.54
C SER A 104 13.24 -14.38 -26.82
N LYS A 105 13.70 -13.57 -27.78
CA LYS A 105 14.32 -14.07 -29.01
C LYS A 105 15.61 -14.86 -28.73
N ARG A 106 16.46 -14.39 -27.81
CA ARG A 106 17.69 -15.11 -27.41
C ARG A 106 17.36 -16.45 -26.78
N GLU A 107 16.31 -16.53 -25.98
CA GLU A 107 15.88 -17.77 -25.34
C GLU A 107 15.34 -18.78 -26.36
N LEU A 108 14.49 -18.32 -27.30
CA LEU A 108 14.03 -19.17 -28.41
C LEU A 108 15.20 -19.69 -29.27
N GLN A 109 16.23 -18.86 -29.47
CA GLN A 109 17.41 -19.28 -30.21
C GLN A 109 18.18 -20.39 -29.48
N ARG A 110 18.32 -20.30 -28.14
CA ARG A 110 18.93 -21.38 -27.34
C ARG A 110 18.15 -22.68 -27.42
N GLN A 111 16.81 -22.59 -27.30
CA GLN A 111 15.94 -23.77 -27.42
C GLN A 111 16.08 -24.43 -28.80
N LEU A 112 16.19 -23.63 -29.86
CA LEU A 112 16.43 -24.16 -31.21
C LEU A 112 17.80 -24.86 -31.31
N ASP A 113 18.84 -24.29 -30.73
CA ASP A 113 20.18 -24.89 -30.73
C ASP A 113 20.22 -26.23 -29.97
N ASP A 114 19.50 -26.33 -28.84
CA ASP A 114 19.37 -27.57 -28.07
C ASP A 114 18.63 -28.67 -28.86
N VAL A 115 17.52 -28.32 -29.51
CA VAL A 115 16.77 -29.25 -30.38
C VAL A 115 17.65 -29.72 -31.55
N MET A 116 18.41 -28.80 -32.16
CA MET A 116 19.34 -29.13 -33.24
C MET A 116 20.48 -30.04 -32.76
N LEU A 117 20.98 -29.86 -31.54
CA LEU A 117 21.98 -30.73 -30.95
C LEU A 117 21.43 -32.14 -30.71
N LEU A 118 20.24 -32.25 -30.12
CA LEU A 118 19.55 -33.53 -29.91
C LEU A 118 19.29 -34.25 -31.23
N ALA A 119 18.84 -33.53 -32.26
CA ALA A 119 18.63 -34.10 -33.60
C ALA A 119 19.92 -34.66 -34.19
N ARG A 120 21.06 -33.96 -34.03
CA ARG A 120 22.38 -34.44 -34.49
C ARG A 120 22.83 -35.69 -33.74
N LEU A 121 22.62 -35.75 -32.42
CA LEU A 121 22.96 -36.93 -31.62
C LEU A 121 22.11 -38.14 -32.03
N ASN A 122 20.79 -37.96 -32.16
CA ASN A 122 19.89 -39.00 -32.63
C ASN A 122 20.24 -39.47 -34.04
N HIS A 123 20.59 -38.55 -34.95
CA HIS A 123 21.01 -38.91 -36.30
C HIS A 123 22.28 -39.76 -36.30
N ARG A 124 23.26 -39.45 -35.44
CA ARG A 124 24.47 -40.27 -35.27
C ARG A 124 24.15 -41.68 -34.77
N GLU A 125 23.25 -41.81 -33.80
CA GLU A 125 22.84 -43.12 -33.30
C GLU A 125 22.07 -43.93 -34.36
N ILE A 126 21.24 -43.28 -35.18
CA ILE A 126 20.56 -43.91 -36.31
C ILE A 126 21.58 -44.43 -37.34
N ILE A 127 22.60 -43.63 -37.69
CA ILE A 127 23.66 -44.06 -38.63
C ILE A 127 24.38 -45.30 -38.09
N LYS A 128 24.78 -45.30 -36.81
CA LYS A 128 25.43 -46.48 -36.20
C LYS A 128 24.55 -47.72 -36.23
N ALA A 129 23.26 -47.56 -35.95
CA ALA A 129 22.30 -48.65 -36.00
C ALA A 129 22.11 -49.18 -37.43
N GLU A 130 22.11 -48.29 -38.43
CA GLU A 130 22.03 -48.66 -39.84
C GLU A 130 23.28 -49.42 -40.28
N GLU A 131 24.48 -48.96 -39.93
CA GLU A 131 25.75 -49.65 -40.21
C GLU A 131 25.79 -51.06 -39.58
N ALA A 132 25.36 -51.18 -38.32
CA ALA A 132 25.28 -52.47 -37.63
C ALA A 132 24.30 -53.43 -38.30
N LEU A 133 23.12 -52.93 -38.70
CA LEU A 133 22.12 -53.73 -39.41
C LEU A 133 22.62 -54.15 -40.81
N GLN A 134 23.27 -53.25 -41.54
CA GLN A 134 23.88 -53.56 -42.83
C GLN A 134 24.94 -54.66 -42.70
N ALA A 135 25.80 -54.59 -41.68
CA ALA A 135 26.80 -55.63 -41.40
C ALA A 135 26.15 -56.98 -41.05
N GLU A 136 25.07 -56.99 -40.26
CA GLU A 136 24.33 -58.22 -39.92
C GLU A 136 23.65 -58.84 -41.15
N VAL A 137 23.02 -58.02 -41.99
CA VAL A 137 22.39 -58.45 -43.24
C VAL A 137 23.44 -59.04 -44.19
N GLN A 138 24.58 -58.38 -44.37
CA GLN A 138 25.68 -58.89 -45.20
C GLN A 138 26.18 -60.25 -44.70
N THR A 139 26.39 -60.38 -43.37
CA THR A 139 26.82 -61.63 -42.76
C THR A 139 25.80 -62.75 -42.98
N THR A 140 24.50 -62.43 -42.87
CA THR A 140 23.41 -63.39 -43.06
C THR A 140 23.29 -63.83 -44.53
N LEU A 141 23.42 -62.89 -45.47
CA LEU A 141 23.44 -63.19 -46.90
C LEU A 141 24.63 -64.05 -47.29
N GLN A 142 25.82 -63.77 -46.74
CA GLN A 142 27.02 -64.57 -47.01
C GLN A 142 26.84 -66.02 -46.54
N LEU A 143 26.34 -66.22 -45.32
CA LEU A 143 26.06 -67.55 -44.79
C LEU A 143 24.98 -68.28 -45.60
N ARG A 144 23.96 -67.56 -46.09
CA ARG A 144 22.94 -68.13 -46.98
C ARG A 144 23.57 -68.59 -48.30
N ARG A 145 24.44 -67.78 -48.91
CA ARG A 145 25.19 -68.15 -50.12
C ARG A 145 26.07 -69.37 -49.89
N ASP A 146 26.79 -69.44 -48.78
CA ASP A 146 27.66 -70.58 -48.44
C ASP A 146 26.83 -71.86 -48.24
N SER A 147 25.66 -71.75 -47.60
CA SER A 147 24.70 -72.85 -47.45
C SER A 147 24.14 -73.31 -48.80
N GLU A 148 23.72 -72.38 -49.66
CA GLU A 148 23.21 -72.68 -51.02
C GLU A 148 24.30 -73.28 -51.92
N ALA A 149 25.55 -72.85 -51.78
CA ALA A 149 26.69 -73.44 -52.49
C ALA A 149 26.95 -74.88 -52.02
N LEU A 150 26.82 -75.16 -50.72
CA LEU A 150 27.01 -76.49 -50.17
C LEU A 150 25.86 -77.45 -50.55
N THR A 151 24.61 -76.97 -50.62
CA THR A 151 23.49 -77.77 -51.14
C THR A 151 23.66 -78.07 -52.63
N ALA A 152 24.09 -77.10 -53.43
CA ALA A 152 24.37 -77.30 -54.86
C ALA A 152 25.48 -78.34 -55.09
N ARG A 153 26.58 -78.25 -54.34
CA ARG A 153 27.69 -79.24 -54.38
C ARG A 153 27.23 -80.64 -53.99
N LEU A 154 26.39 -80.75 -52.95
CA LEU A 154 25.83 -82.04 -52.54
C LEU A 154 24.93 -82.63 -53.62
N LEU A 155 24.07 -81.82 -54.25
CA LEU A 155 23.20 -82.25 -55.33
C LEU A 155 24.00 -82.73 -56.54
N GLN A 156 25.03 -81.97 -56.94
CA GLN A 156 25.92 -82.33 -58.04
C GLN A 156 26.63 -83.66 -57.77
N ALA A 157 27.22 -83.83 -56.57
CA ALA A 157 27.88 -85.08 -56.18
C ALA A 157 26.91 -86.27 -56.21
N LYS A 158 25.65 -86.09 -55.79
CA LYS A 158 24.59 -87.12 -55.88
C LYS A 158 24.26 -87.49 -57.33
N VAL A 159 24.15 -86.50 -58.23
CA VAL A 159 23.90 -86.74 -59.66
C VAL A 159 25.07 -87.49 -60.30
N GLU A 160 26.31 -87.09 -60.00
CA GLU A 160 27.51 -87.76 -60.49
C GLU A 160 27.61 -89.21 -60.00
N ALA A 161 27.36 -89.46 -58.71
CA ALA A 161 27.31 -90.80 -58.14
C ALA A 161 26.21 -91.66 -58.78
N ALA A 162 25.01 -91.11 -58.99
CA ALA A 162 23.92 -91.79 -59.70
C ALA A 162 24.28 -92.10 -61.16
N GLY A 163 25.01 -91.20 -61.84
CA GLY A 163 25.56 -91.43 -63.17
C GLY A 163 26.58 -92.58 -63.20
N CYS A 164 27.52 -92.60 -62.24
CA CYS A 164 28.46 -93.73 -62.07
C CYS A 164 27.71 -95.04 -61.82
N ARG A 165 26.68 -95.04 -60.98
CA ARG A 165 25.87 -96.23 -60.67
C ARG A 165 25.13 -96.75 -61.90
N LYS A 166 24.54 -95.86 -62.71
CA LYS A 166 23.93 -96.22 -64.00
C LYS A 166 24.93 -96.80 -64.99
N ARG A 167 26.16 -96.25 -65.06
CA ARG A 167 27.23 -96.82 -65.91
C ARG A 167 27.65 -98.21 -65.44
N LEU A 168 27.81 -98.41 -64.13
CA LEU A 168 28.13 -99.71 -63.54
C LEU A 168 27.07 -100.77 -63.93
N LEU A 169 25.78 -100.43 -63.81
CA LEU A 169 24.66 -101.30 -64.20
C LEU A 169 24.66 -101.65 -65.70
N ARG A 170 25.17 -100.78 -66.58
CA ARG A 170 25.29 -101.08 -68.02
C ARG A 170 26.34 -102.15 -68.30
N TYR A 171 27.43 -102.18 -67.54
CA TYR A 171 28.44 -103.23 -67.64
C TYR A 171 27.95 -104.59 -67.08
N GLU A 172 26.90 -104.59 -66.26
CA GLU A 172 26.23 -105.81 -65.75
C GLU A 172 25.12 -106.33 -66.69
N GLY A 173 24.74 -105.54 -67.70
CA GLY A 173 23.66 -105.87 -68.63
C GLY A 173 24.02 -106.92 -69.71
N PRO A 174 23.01 -107.49 -70.39
CA PRO A 174 23.20 -108.59 -71.36
C PRO A 174 23.76 -108.17 -72.74
N ASP A 175 23.78 -106.87 -73.09
CA ASP A 175 24.33 -106.38 -74.37
C ASP A 175 25.87 -106.31 -74.34
N ARG A 176 26.51 -107.42 -74.73
CA ARG A 176 27.99 -107.57 -74.74
C ARG A 176 28.54 -107.46 -76.16
N LEU A 177 28.85 -106.24 -76.59
CA LEU A 177 29.49 -105.96 -77.89
C LEU A 177 30.99 -105.59 -77.76
N ALA A 178 31.59 -105.75 -76.58
CA ALA A 178 33.00 -105.41 -76.30
C ALA A 178 33.79 -106.58 -75.69
N ASP A 179 35.12 -106.54 -75.81
CA ASP A 179 36.08 -107.52 -75.30
C ASP A 179 35.92 -107.78 -73.78
N PRO A 180 35.81 -109.05 -73.32
CA PRO A 180 35.62 -109.42 -71.91
C PRO A 180 36.67 -108.85 -70.94
N GLU A 181 37.95 -108.79 -71.31
CA GLU A 181 39.01 -108.31 -70.42
C GLU A 181 38.94 -106.78 -70.25
N LEU A 182 38.67 -106.06 -71.34
CA LEU A 182 38.46 -104.61 -71.32
C LEU A 182 37.22 -104.23 -70.50
N LEU A 183 36.15 -105.04 -70.57
CA LEU A 183 34.94 -104.85 -69.78
C LEU A 183 35.19 -105.05 -68.27
N ALA A 184 35.98 -106.06 -67.88
CA ALA A 184 36.33 -106.29 -66.47
C ALA A 184 37.16 -105.13 -65.88
N ILE A 185 38.13 -104.61 -66.64
CA ILE A 185 38.93 -103.43 -66.24
C ILE A 185 38.05 -102.18 -66.16
N ALA A 186 37.15 -101.97 -67.12
CA ALA A 186 36.22 -100.84 -67.12
C ALA A 186 35.22 -100.92 -65.95
N TYR A 187 34.73 -102.12 -65.63
CA TYR A 187 33.86 -102.37 -64.48
C TYR A 187 34.56 -102.03 -63.17
N GLN A 188 35.78 -102.54 -62.96
CA GLN A 188 36.55 -102.28 -61.75
C GLN A 188 36.85 -100.78 -61.58
N LYS A 189 37.26 -100.10 -62.66
CA LYS A 189 37.45 -98.65 -62.66
C LYS A 189 36.15 -97.89 -62.36
N CYS A 190 35.01 -98.32 -62.90
CA CYS A 190 33.72 -97.70 -62.60
C CYS A 190 33.27 -97.93 -61.16
N LYS A 191 33.56 -99.10 -60.58
CA LYS A 191 33.29 -99.42 -59.18
C LYS A 191 34.12 -98.56 -58.23
N GLU A 192 35.41 -98.38 -58.52
CA GLU A 192 36.29 -97.47 -57.76
C GLU A 192 35.82 -96.01 -57.88
N GLN A 193 35.45 -95.57 -59.08
CA GLN A 193 34.90 -94.23 -59.29
C GLN A 193 33.57 -94.03 -58.54
N LEU A 194 32.68 -95.04 -58.52
CA LEU A 194 31.44 -94.99 -57.76
C LEU A 194 31.72 -94.90 -56.26
N SER A 195 32.61 -95.74 -55.73
CA SER A 195 33.00 -95.71 -54.31
C SER A 195 33.56 -94.36 -53.89
N ARG A 196 34.44 -93.74 -54.70
CA ARG A 196 34.96 -92.38 -54.45
C ARG A 196 33.84 -91.34 -54.44
N LYS A 197 32.90 -91.42 -55.38
CA LYS A 197 31.77 -90.48 -55.47
C LYS A 197 30.77 -90.67 -54.33
N GLU A 198 30.52 -91.90 -53.89
CA GLU A 198 29.66 -92.20 -52.74
C GLU A 198 30.28 -91.72 -51.41
N GLN A 199 31.60 -91.89 -51.24
CA GLN A 199 32.33 -91.31 -50.11
C GLN A 199 32.25 -89.77 -50.11
N GLN A 200 32.38 -89.13 -51.27
CA GLN A 200 32.23 -87.68 -51.42
C GLN A 200 30.80 -87.22 -51.06
N VAL A 201 29.76 -87.95 -51.48
CA VAL A 201 28.37 -87.68 -51.10
C VAL A 201 28.18 -87.81 -49.59
N LEU A 202 28.76 -88.83 -48.96
CA LEU A 202 28.66 -89.04 -47.51
C LEU A 202 29.31 -87.89 -46.73
N GLN A 203 30.53 -87.50 -47.09
CA GLN A 203 31.24 -86.36 -46.47
C GLN A 203 30.43 -85.06 -46.61
N LEU A 204 29.92 -84.76 -47.80
CA LEU A 204 29.09 -83.58 -48.02
C LEU A 204 27.75 -83.63 -47.29
N THR A 205 27.17 -84.82 -47.11
CA THR A 205 25.91 -85.01 -46.37
C THR A 205 26.11 -84.76 -44.88
N VAL A 206 27.20 -85.24 -44.29
CA VAL A 206 27.57 -84.97 -42.89
C VAL A 206 27.85 -83.48 -42.70
N ALA A 207 28.68 -82.88 -43.56
CA ALA A 207 28.96 -81.45 -43.53
C ALA A 207 27.66 -80.60 -43.66
N HIS A 208 26.73 -80.99 -44.53
CA HIS A 208 25.45 -80.31 -44.67
C HIS A 208 24.57 -80.43 -43.41
N ARG A 209 24.49 -81.63 -42.84
CA ARG A 209 23.69 -81.94 -41.64
C ARG A 209 24.18 -81.16 -40.42
N ASP A 210 25.50 -81.07 -40.25
CA ASP A 210 26.09 -80.40 -39.08
C ASP A 210 26.16 -78.87 -39.26
N ALA A 211 26.41 -78.38 -40.47
CA ALA A 211 26.63 -76.94 -40.71
C ALA A 211 25.34 -76.13 -40.94
N VAL A 212 24.31 -76.69 -41.59
CA VAL A 212 23.18 -75.86 -42.04
C VAL A 212 22.02 -75.85 -41.03
N PRO A 213 21.33 -76.95 -40.71
CA PRO A 213 20.15 -76.87 -39.85
C PRO A 213 20.49 -76.71 -38.36
N ARG A 214 21.54 -77.39 -37.87
CA ARG A 214 21.88 -77.41 -36.45
C ARG A 214 22.54 -76.12 -35.98
N ALA A 215 23.51 -75.61 -36.75
CA ALA A 215 24.17 -74.34 -36.43
C ALA A 215 23.19 -73.16 -36.54
N GLN A 216 22.30 -73.14 -37.54
CA GLN A 216 21.25 -72.13 -37.65
C GLN A 216 20.26 -72.22 -36.48
N TYR A 217 19.82 -73.42 -36.10
CA TYR A 217 18.95 -73.60 -34.95
C TYR A 217 19.60 -73.12 -33.64
N GLN A 218 20.84 -73.53 -33.37
CA GLN A 218 21.59 -73.09 -32.18
C GLN A 218 21.79 -71.57 -32.15
N ARG A 219 22.06 -70.95 -33.32
CA ARG A 219 22.20 -69.50 -33.42
C ARG A 219 20.88 -68.78 -33.16
N SER A 220 19.77 -69.26 -33.72
CA SER A 220 18.43 -68.72 -33.46
C SER A 220 18.03 -68.90 -32.01
N GLN A 221 18.38 -70.03 -31.38
CA GLN A 221 18.13 -70.27 -29.96
C GLN A 221 18.92 -69.32 -29.06
N ARG A 222 20.19 -69.04 -29.38
CA ARG A 222 20.99 -68.02 -28.69
C ARG A 222 20.39 -66.62 -28.84
N LYS A 223 20.04 -66.23 -30.07
CA LYS A 223 19.36 -64.94 -30.32
C LYS A 223 18.07 -64.80 -29.52
N LEU A 224 17.26 -65.86 -29.46
CA LEU A 224 16.01 -65.85 -28.69
C LEU A 224 16.28 -65.73 -27.19
N ALA A 225 17.31 -66.40 -26.67
CA ALA A 225 17.73 -66.25 -25.27
C ALA A 225 18.24 -64.83 -24.97
N ASP A 226 19.04 -64.25 -25.86
CA ASP A 226 19.56 -62.88 -25.72
C ASP A 226 18.42 -61.85 -25.74
N VAL A 227 17.48 -62.00 -26.68
CA VAL A 227 16.28 -61.13 -26.77
C VAL A 227 15.38 -61.30 -25.55
N ALA A 228 15.20 -62.53 -25.05
CA ALA A 228 14.41 -62.76 -23.84
C ALA A 228 15.05 -62.12 -22.61
N ALA A 229 16.37 -62.22 -22.47
CA ALA A 229 17.13 -61.56 -21.39
C ALA A 229 17.03 -60.04 -21.51
N ALA A 230 17.20 -59.48 -22.71
CA ALA A 230 17.05 -58.05 -22.96
C ALA A 230 15.63 -57.55 -22.68
N HIS A 231 14.61 -58.31 -23.08
CA HIS A 231 13.20 -57.99 -22.79
C HIS A 231 12.93 -58.01 -21.29
N ALA A 232 13.44 -59.01 -20.56
CA ALA A 232 13.30 -59.07 -19.11
C ALA A 232 13.97 -57.87 -18.41
N ALA A 233 15.18 -57.51 -18.83
CA ALA A 233 15.90 -56.33 -18.33
C ALA A 233 15.14 -55.04 -18.64
N LEU A 234 14.63 -54.87 -19.87
CA LEU A 234 13.86 -53.71 -20.29
C LEU A 234 12.53 -53.60 -19.54
N THR A 235 11.84 -54.72 -19.32
CA THR A 235 10.60 -54.77 -18.53
C THR A 235 10.84 -54.33 -17.09
N HIS A 236 11.95 -54.78 -16.49
CA HIS A 236 12.33 -54.34 -15.15
C HIS A 236 12.68 -52.85 -15.11
N ALA A 237 13.45 -52.35 -16.08
CA ALA A 237 13.79 -50.93 -16.19
C ALA A 237 12.54 -50.06 -16.40
N HIS A 238 11.61 -50.50 -17.24
CA HIS A 238 10.34 -49.80 -17.48
C HIS A 238 9.48 -49.76 -16.21
N ALA A 239 9.40 -50.87 -15.46
CA ALA A 239 8.69 -50.91 -14.19
C ALA A 239 9.31 -49.97 -13.15
N ALA A 240 10.65 -49.88 -13.09
CA ALA A 240 11.34 -48.92 -12.22
C ALA A 240 11.05 -47.47 -12.64
N LEU A 241 11.16 -47.15 -13.94
CA LEU A 241 10.87 -45.82 -14.47
C LEU A 241 9.42 -45.40 -14.21
N LEU A 242 8.45 -46.32 -14.35
CA LEU A 242 7.06 -46.04 -14.02
C LEU A 242 6.85 -45.71 -12.55
N ARG A 243 7.58 -46.35 -11.62
CA ARG A 243 7.51 -46.02 -10.19
C ARG A 243 8.07 -44.63 -9.93
N GLU A 244 9.22 -44.30 -10.51
CA GLU A 244 9.83 -42.97 -10.39
C GLU A 244 8.93 -41.89 -10.98
N HIS A 245 8.37 -42.13 -12.18
CA HIS A 245 7.45 -41.20 -12.82
C HIS A 245 6.20 -40.94 -11.96
N ARG A 246 5.61 -42.00 -11.38
CA ARG A 246 4.47 -41.86 -10.45
C ARG A 246 4.85 -41.08 -9.20
N ALA A 247 6.02 -41.33 -8.63
CA ALA A 247 6.51 -40.59 -7.46
C ALA A 247 6.73 -39.11 -7.76
N LEU A 248 7.38 -38.80 -8.89
CA LEU A 248 7.60 -37.43 -9.36
C LEU A 248 6.28 -36.71 -9.67
N SER A 249 5.34 -37.38 -10.33
CA SER A 249 4.02 -36.83 -10.62
C SER A 249 3.25 -36.51 -9.33
N ALA A 250 3.31 -37.38 -8.31
CA ALA A 250 2.71 -37.12 -7.01
C ALA A 250 3.38 -35.94 -6.28
N GLN A 251 4.71 -35.80 -6.37
CA GLN A 251 5.43 -34.66 -5.81
C GLN A 251 5.09 -33.35 -6.54
N GLN A 252 5.00 -33.36 -7.86
CA GLN A 252 4.57 -32.22 -8.67
C GLN A 252 3.16 -31.77 -8.28
N GLN A 253 2.22 -32.71 -8.10
CA GLN A 253 0.86 -32.37 -7.69
C GLN A 253 0.83 -31.70 -6.31
N LYS A 254 1.63 -32.19 -5.35
CA LYS A 254 1.77 -31.57 -4.03
C LYS A 254 2.32 -30.13 -4.12
N ALA A 255 3.36 -29.93 -4.93
CA ALA A 255 3.96 -28.61 -5.15
C ALA A 255 2.98 -27.62 -5.81
N LEU A 256 2.14 -28.09 -6.73
CA LEU A 256 1.10 -27.25 -7.35
C LEU A 256 0.05 -26.80 -6.32
N VAL A 257 -0.42 -27.72 -5.46
CA VAL A 257 -1.37 -27.39 -4.38
C VAL A 257 -0.76 -26.39 -3.40
N GLU A 258 0.50 -26.58 -3.03
CA GLU A 258 1.22 -25.65 -2.14
C GLU A 258 1.39 -24.27 -2.77
N ARG A 259 1.77 -24.21 -4.06
CA ARG A 259 1.85 -22.96 -4.82
C ARG A 259 0.52 -22.23 -4.83
N ASP A 260 -0.58 -22.93 -5.12
CA ASP A 260 -1.91 -22.32 -5.21
C ASP A 260 -2.38 -21.82 -3.84
N ARG A 261 -2.13 -22.60 -2.78
CA ARG A 261 -2.35 -22.16 -1.40
C ARG A 261 -1.57 -20.87 -1.11
N LEU A 262 -0.26 -20.84 -1.35
CA LEU A 262 0.57 -19.65 -1.13
C LEU A 262 0.11 -18.47 -1.98
N ALA A 263 -0.34 -18.69 -3.23
CA ALA A 263 -0.89 -17.63 -4.08
C ALA A 263 -2.20 -17.04 -3.50
N THR A 264 -3.09 -17.89 -2.97
CA THR A 264 -4.30 -17.43 -2.29
C THR A 264 -4.00 -16.69 -1.00
N GLU A 265 -3.08 -17.18 -0.18
CA GLU A 265 -2.62 -16.51 1.05
C GLU A 265 -1.97 -15.16 0.70
N ASN A 266 -1.11 -15.08 -0.32
CA ASN A 266 -0.49 -13.83 -0.77
C ASN A 266 -1.54 -12.84 -1.28
N SER A 267 -2.55 -13.31 -2.03
CA SER A 267 -3.67 -12.47 -2.49
C SER A 267 -4.50 -11.95 -1.32
N SER A 268 -4.74 -12.77 -0.30
CA SER A 268 -5.44 -12.37 0.93
C SER A 268 -4.63 -11.32 1.70
N LEU A 269 -3.33 -11.54 1.89
CA LEU A 269 -2.41 -10.60 2.53
C LEU A 269 -2.32 -9.28 1.77
N ARG A 270 -2.34 -9.30 0.43
CA ARG A 270 -2.40 -8.09 -0.40
C ARG A 270 -3.71 -7.33 -0.25
N ARG A 271 -4.82 -8.02 0.04
CA ARG A 271 -6.13 -7.40 0.29
C ARG A 271 -6.28 -6.87 1.72
N SER A 272 -5.64 -7.52 2.70
CA SER A 272 -5.68 -7.11 4.11
C SER A 272 -4.58 -6.12 4.49
N ALA A 273 -3.50 -6.04 3.71
CA ALA A 273 -2.55 -4.94 3.79
C ALA A 273 -3.28 -3.65 3.37
N THR A 274 -3.39 -2.70 4.30
CA THR A 274 -3.73 -1.33 3.96
C THR A 274 -2.80 -0.88 2.82
N PRO A 275 -3.34 -0.29 1.73
CA PRO A 275 -2.52 0.10 0.60
C PRO A 275 -1.41 1.02 1.11
N ARG A 276 -0.16 0.67 0.81
CA ARG A 276 1.00 1.45 1.25
C ARG A 276 0.82 2.87 0.69
N PRO A 277 0.90 3.93 1.53
CA PRO A 277 0.70 5.30 1.06
C PRO A 277 1.68 5.62 -0.07
N ALA A 278 1.20 6.35 -1.08
CA ALA A 278 2.05 6.83 -2.17
C ALA A 278 2.89 8.00 -1.67
N TRP A 279 3.95 7.70 -0.91
CA TRP A 279 4.84 8.68 -0.26
C TRP A 279 5.44 9.69 -1.25
N ASP A 280 5.60 9.33 -2.52
CA ASP A 280 6.07 10.26 -3.56
C ASP A 280 5.12 11.45 -3.78
N ARG A 281 3.81 11.26 -3.58
CA ARG A 281 2.80 12.33 -3.72
C ARG A 281 2.82 13.35 -2.59
N VAL A 282 3.49 13.03 -1.49
CA VAL A 282 3.64 13.96 -0.36
C VAL A 282 4.42 15.20 -0.80
N SER A 283 5.37 15.03 -1.73
CA SER A 283 6.10 16.14 -2.32
C SER A 283 5.23 17.15 -3.09
N GLU A 284 4.04 16.77 -3.54
CA GLU A 284 3.10 17.68 -4.22
C GLU A 284 2.45 18.67 -3.23
N HIS A 285 2.47 18.35 -1.93
CA HIS A 285 1.74 19.07 -0.88
C HIS A 285 2.66 19.76 0.14
N LEU A 286 3.98 19.57 0.02
CA LEU A 286 4.99 20.20 0.88
C LEU A 286 5.55 21.47 0.27
N GLU A 287 5.81 22.47 1.11
CA GLU A 287 6.50 23.69 0.70
C GLU A 287 7.95 23.38 0.29
N GLY A 288 8.33 23.77 -0.93
CA GLY A 288 9.61 23.41 -1.56
C GLY A 288 9.61 22.06 -2.32
N GLY A 289 8.49 21.34 -2.33
CA GLY A 289 8.21 20.27 -3.28
C GLY A 289 9.09 19.02 -3.15
N VAL A 290 9.48 18.45 -4.29
CA VAL A 290 10.28 17.22 -4.37
C VAL A 290 11.66 17.37 -3.71
N ALA A 291 12.25 18.58 -3.71
CA ALA A 291 13.57 18.80 -3.14
C ALA A 291 13.55 18.64 -1.62
N THR A 292 12.63 19.34 -0.94
CA THR A 292 12.45 19.26 0.50
C THR A 292 12.03 17.84 0.93
N TRP A 293 11.15 17.19 0.17
CA TRP A 293 10.76 15.82 0.49
C TRP A 293 11.93 14.84 0.39
N ARG A 294 12.84 15.02 -0.58
CA ARG A 294 14.02 14.15 -0.73
C ARG A 294 15.03 14.31 0.39
N GLU A 295 15.15 15.53 0.92
CA GLU A 295 15.99 15.84 2.09
C GLU A 295 15.38 15.25 3.37
N VAL A 296 14.07 15.43 3.58
CA VAL A 296 13.35 14.92 4.75
C VAL A 296 13.26 13.38 4.76
N SER A 297 13.17 12.76 3.59
CA SER A 297 13.02 11.30 3.46
C SER A 297 14.34 10.53 3.30
N GLN A 298 15.48 11.22 3.30
CA GLN A 298 16.78 10.66 2.94
C GLN A 298 17.20 9.47 3.83
N ASP A 299 16.81 9.52 5.11
CA ASP A 299 17.13 8.50 6.12
C ASP A 299 15.92 7.61 6.51
N CYS A 300 14.83 7.65 5.73
CA CYS A 300 13.62 6.87 6.02
C CYS A 300 13.66 5.48 5.36
N HIS A 301 13.40 4.42 6.13
CA HIS A 301 13.42 3.04 5.61
C HIS A 301 12.06 2.34 5.70
N THR A 302 11.23 2.71 6.67
CA THR A 302 9.89 2.16 6.89
C THR A 302 8.81 3.21 6.65
N SER A 303 7.59 2.77 6.34
CA SER A 303 6.44 3.69 6.20
C SER A 303 6.18 4.52 7.46
N GLU A 304 6.58 4.01 8.63
CA GLU A 304 6.49 4.74 9.91
C GLU A 304 7.56 5.82 9.99
N ASP A 305 8.79 5.56 9.52
CA ASP A 305 9.85 6.59 9.41
C ASP A 305 9.43 7.71 8.47
N PHE A 306 8.86 7.37 7.29
CA PHE A 306 8.35 8.35 6.33
C PHE A 306 7.24 9.22 6.95
N LEU A 307 6.33 8.63 7.72
CA LEU A 307 5.28 9.37 8.42
C LEU A 307 5.87 10.29 9.50
N THR A 308 6.83 9.78 10.28
CA THR A 308 7.49 10.51 11.38
C THR A 308 8.26 11.71 10.84
N ALA A 309 9.01 11.52 9.75
CA ALA A 309 9.74 12.58 9.08
C ALA A 309 8.80 13.64 8.46
N LEU A 310 7.69 13.20 7.84
CA LEU A 310 6.66 14.11 7.34
C LEU A 310 6.01 14.93 8.45
N LEU A 311 5.60 14.29 9.54
CA LEU A 311 4.99 14.96 10.68
C LEU A 311 5.97 15.94 11.35
N THR A 312 7.24 15.55 11.48
CA THR A 312 8.30 16.41 12.01
C THR A 312 8.49 17.64 11.13
N HIS A 313 8.44 17.48 9.81
CA HIS A 313 8.57 18.59 8.87
C HIS A 313 7.35 19.53 8.85
N LEU A 314 6.13 18.99 8.97
CA LEU A 314 4.90 19.77 9.01
C LEU A 314 4.68 20.52 10.33
N THR A 315 5.11 19.94 11.45
CA THR A 315 4.84 20.49 12.80
C THR A 315 6.04 21.16 13.43
N ALA A 316 7.23 21.07 12.81
CA ALA A 316 8.51 21.51 13.37
C ALA A 316 8.86 20.89 14.75
N VAL A 317 8.16 19.82 15.16
CA VAL A 317 8.38 19.10 16.42
C VAL A 317 8.81 17.67 16.09
N SER A 318 9.96 17.24 16.64
CA SER A 318 10.46 15.88 16.44
C SER A 318 9.49 14.86 17.04
N VAL A 319 8.93 13.99 16.19
CA VAL A 319 8.02 12.89 16.59
C VAL A 319 8.80 11.68 17.17
N THR A 320 10.07 11.87 17.52
CA THR A 320 10.85 10.88 18.27
C THR A 320 10.26 10.69 19.68
N HIS A 321 10.75 9.70 20.44
CA HIS A 321 10.37 9.35 21.82
C HIS A 321 10.26 10.53 22.83
N ALA A 322 10.54 11.77 22.43
CA ALA A 322 10.26 13.02 23.13
C ALA A 322 8.81 13.17 23.63
N HIS A 323 7.82 12.48 23.06
CA HIS A 323 6.45 12.45 23.60
C HIS A 323 6.17 11.32 24.61
N GLU A 324 7.15 10.48 24.95
CA GLU A 324 6.98 9.48 26.03
C GLU A 324 7.15 10.11 27.42
N PHE A 325 7.85 11.23 27.52
CA PHE A 325 8.15 11.91 28.78
C PHE A 325 7.89 13.41 28.67
N LEU A 326 7.16 13.98 29.62
CA LEU A 326 6.87 15.40 29.76
C LEU A 326 7.79 16.00 30.82
N THR A 327 8.27 17.22 30.57
CA THR A 327 9.07 17.96 31.55
C THR A 327 8.14 18.70 32.51
N ALA A 328 8.32 18.50 33.82
CA ALA A 328 7.52 19.19 34.82
C ALA A 328 7.90 20.68 34.92
N LYS A 329 6.91 21.53 35.22
CA LYS A 329 7.02 22.99 35.35
C LYS A 329 7.60 23.44 36.70
N GLY A 330 7.90 22.52 37.62
CA GLY A 330 8.47 22.82 38.94
C GLY A 330 7.41 23.07 40.02
N VAL A 331 7.86 23.58 41.17
CA VAL A 331 7.05 23.72 42.41
C VAL A 331 6.80 25.21 42.76
N SER A 332 6.99 26.12 41.80
CA SER A 332 6.78 27.55 42.01
C SER A 332 5.31 27.89 42.31
N GLU A 333 5.07 29.00 43.01
CA GLU A 333 3.72 29.50 43.29
C GLU A 333 2.96 29.88 42.01
N GLU A 334 3.68 30.25 40.95
CA GLU A 334 3.13 30.57 39.62
C GLU A 334 2.56 29.34 38.90
N VAL A 335 2.97 28.13 39.30
CA VAL A 335 2.48 26.87 38.71
C VAL A 335 1.19 26.46 39.42
N PRO A 336 0.12 26.11 38.69
CA PRO A 336 -1.13 25.60 39.28
C PRO A 336 -0.88 24.43 40.22
N GLU A 337 -1.61 24.36 41.33
CA GLU A 337 -1.33 23.42 42.44
C GLU A 337 -1.27 21.96 41.97
N TYR A 338 -2.17 21.55 41.07
CA TYR A 338 -2.20 20.21 40.50
C TYR A 338 -1.01 19.86 39.58
N LEU A 339 -0.25 20.85 39.12
CA LEU A 339 0.95 20.68 38.29
C LEU A 339 2.26 20.87 39.06
N ARG A 340 2.22 21.16 40.36
CA ARG A 340 3.44 21.37 41.16
C ARG A 340 4.18 20.05 41.37
N TYR A 341 5.17 19.82 40.53
CA TYR A 341 6.01 18.63 40.55
C TYR A 341 7.37 18.94 39.94
N GLU A 342 8.41 18.26 40.39
CA GLU A 342 9.78 18.43 39.91
C GLU A 342 10.27 17.16 39.21
N GLY A 343 10.97 17.33 38.09
CA GLY A 343 11.54 16.22 37.30
C GLY A 343 10.79 15.95 36.00
N VAL A 344 10.86 14.71 35.55
CA VAL A 344 10.31 14.26 34.26
C VAL A 344 9.22 13.22 34.54
N VAL A 345 8.08 13.35 33.88
CA VAL A 345 6.91 12.48 34.08
C VAL A 345 6.56 11.75 32.80
N ARG A 346 6.07 10.51 32.91
CA ARG A 346 5.67 9.74 31.74
C ARG A 346 4.37 10.27 31.14
N ASN A 347 4.33 10.45 29.83
CA ASN A 347 3.11 10.79 29.11
C ASN A 347 2.25 9.53 28.89
N ARG A 348 1.05 9.53 29.45
CA ARG A 348 0.07 8.43 29.31
C ARG A 348 -0.65 8.43 27.97
N ARG A 349 -0.45 9.46 27.14
CA ARG A 349 -1.03 9.63 25.79
C ARG A 349 -2.55 9.46 25.79
N LEU A 350 -3.22 10.23 26.63
CA LEU A 350 -4.67 10.17 26.76
C LEU A 350 -5.35 10.47 25.42
N THR A 351 -6.31 9.62 25.05
CA THR A 351 -7.17 9.86 23.89
C THR A 351 -8.30 10.82 24.24
N LEU A 352 -8.98 11.39 23.25
CA LEU A 352 -10.13 12.27 23.47
C LEU A 352 -11.18 11.64 24.39
N ARG A 353 -11.48 10.36 24.18
CA ARG A 353 -12.42 9.59 25.00
C ARG A 353 -11.98 9.48 26.45
N ASP A 354 -10.68 9.27 26.69
CA ASP A 354 -10.13 9.16 28.05
C ASP A 354 -10.19 10.52 28.75
N VAL A 355 -9.84 11.59 28.05
CA VAL A 355 -9.92 12.98 28.56
C VAL A 355 -11.36 13.34 28.91
N GLN A 356 -12.32 13.12 28.00
CA GLN A 356 -13.73 13.43 28.23
C GLN A 356 -14.30 12.65 29.43
N ARG A 357 -13.90 11.39 29.62
CA ARG A 357 -14.28 10.60 30.80
C ARG A 357 -13.73 11.17 32.10
N VAL A 358 -12.45 11.56 32.11
CA VAL A 358 -11.82 12.18 33.27
C VAL A 358 -12.51 13.50 33.61
N ILE A 359 -12.70 14.38 32.62
CA ILE A 359 -13.40 15.66 32.77
C ILE A 359 -14.81 15.46 33.34
N THR A 360 -15.57 14.52 32.75
CA THR A 360 -16.93 14.21 33.23
C THR A 360 -16.92 13.77 34.69
N HIS A 361 -15.98 12.92 35.10
CA HIS A 361 -15.89 12.47 36.48
C HIS A 361 -15.46 13.58 37.44
N VAL A 362 -14.48 14.40 37.04
CA VAL A 362 -14.02 15.56 37.82
C VAL A 362 -15.21 16.48 38.12
N TRP A 363 -16.01 16.81 37.11
CA TRP A 363 -17.18 17.67 37.27
C TRP A 363 -18.30 17.03 38.08
N GLN A 364 -18.60 15.76 37.85
CA GLN A 364 -19.61 15.03 38.63
C GLN A 364 -19.25 15.04 40.12
N GLU A 365 -17.99 14.75 40.47
CA GLU A 365 -17.54 14.73 41.85
C GLU A 365 -17.52 16.14 42.46
N LYS A 366 -17.06 17.15 41.68
CA LYS A 366 -17.00 18.55 42.14
C LYS A 366 -18.38 19.13 42.44
N ARG A 367 -19.40 18.75 41.66
CA ARG A 367 -20.80 19.14 41.88
C ARG A 367 -21.46 18.38 43.03
N SER A 368 -21.06 17.14 43.29
CA SER A 368 -21.73 16.30 44.31
C SER A 368 -21.21 16.56 45.73
N ALA A 369 -19.95 16.95 45.87
CA ALA A 369 -19.33 17.17 47.17
C ALA A 369 -19.72 18.56 47.76
N PRO A 370 -20.01 18.63 49.08
CA PRO A 370 -20.33 19.90 49.72
C PRO A 370 -19.09 20.79 49.84
N GLY A 371 -19.20 22.06 49.46
CA GLY A 371 -18.13 23.06 49.57
C GLY A 371 -17.09 23.05 48.44
N THR A 372 -17.10 22.06 47.54
CA THR A 372 -16.15 21.97 46.41
C THR A 372 -16.54 22.84 45.22
N ARG A 373 -17.82 23.25 45.10
CA ARG A 373 -18.29 24.14 44.04
C ARG A 373 -17.66 25.53 44.08
N ALA A 374 -17.30 26.01 45.28
CA ALA A 374 -16.64 27.31 45.47
C ALA A 374 -15.09 27.21 45.41
N MET A 375 -14.54 25.99 45.35
CA MET A 375 -13.10 25.78 45.29
C MET A 375 -12.61 26.03 43.85
N PRO A 376 -11.53 26.81 43.66
CA PRO A 376 -10.89 26.97 42.35
C PRO A 376 -10.54 25.62 41.71
N MET A 377 -10.66 25.53 40.39
CA MET A 377 -10.45 24.27 39.66
C MET A 377 -9.04 23.70 39.84
N ASP A 378 -8.01 24.54 39.88
CA ASP A 378 -6.62 24.12 40.09
C ASP A 378 -6.41 23.41 41.43
N LYS A 379 -6.97 23.95 42.52
CA LYS A 379 -6.94 23.35 43.86
C LYS A 379 -7.77 22.09 43.93
N TYR A 380 -8.94 22.11 43.30
CA TYR A 380 -9.81 20.96 43.25
C TYR A 380 -9.17 19.78 42.52
N LEU A 381 -8.48 20.02 41.39
CA LEU A 381 -7.77 18.98 40.66
C LEU A 381 -6.64 18.37 41.48
N ALA A 382 -5.91 19.18 42.25
CA ALA A 382 -4.87 18.69 43.15
C ALA A 382 -5.46 17.72 44.19
N MET A 383 -6.51 18.15 44.88
CA MET A 383 -7.25 17.34 45.86
C MET A 383 -7.83 16.06 45.23
N TYR A 384 -8.41 16.17 44.05
CA TYR A 384 -9.01 15.05 43.32
C TYR A 384 -7.98 13.96 42.98
N PHE A 385 -6.83 14.34 42.44
CA PHE A 385 -5.77 13.39 42.12
C PHE A 385 -5.06 12.85 43.37
N GLU A 386 -5.00 13.63 44.45
CA GLU A 386 -4.49 13.20 45.75
C GLU A 386 -5.35 12.10 46.40
N HIS A 387 -6.66 12.28 46.38
CA HIS A 387 -7.60 11.29 46.91
C HIS A 387 -7.56 9.97 46.12
N ARG A 388 -7.30 10.04 44.80
CA ARG A 388 -7.36 8.89 43.90
C ARG A 388 -6.05 8.12 43.74
N TYR A 389 -4.91 8.80 43.91
CA TYR A 389 -3.59 8.20 43.73
C TYR A 389 -2.66 8.57 44.89
N HIS A 390 -2.22 7.55 45.63
CA HIS A 390 -1.37 7.75 46.81
C HIS A 390 0.10 8.07 46.47
N LEU A 391 0.58 7.65 45.30
CA LEU A 391 1.95 7.90 44.85
C LEU A 391 2.09 9.26 44.14
N PRO A 392 3.04 10.13 44.54
CA PRO A 392 3.22 11.46 43.95
C PRO A 392 3.61 11.41 42.47
N GLU A 393 4.44 10.43 42.08
CA GLU A 393 4.83 10.20 40.68
C GLU A 393 3.62 9.91 39.80
N MET A 394 2.73 9.03 40.25
CA MET A 394 1.49 8.68 39.52
C MET A 394 0.55 9.88 39.41
N ARG A 395 0.43 10.71 40.47
CA ARG A 395 -0.34 11.95 40.41
C ARG A 395 0.21 12.88 39.34
N ALA A 396 1.52 13.11 39.37
CA ALA A 396 2.19 13.97 38.41
C ALA A 396 2.01 13.47 36.97
N GLU A 397 2.18 12.16 36.71
CA GLU A 397 1.90 11.57 35.40
C GLU A 397 0.47 11.88 34.92
N TRP A 398 -0.54 11.71 35.77
CA TRP A 398 -1.93 11.99 35.41
C TRP A 398 -2.21 13.47 35.18
N CYS A 399 -1.73 14.34 36.09
CA CYS A 399 -1.94 15.79 35.98
C CYS A 399 -1.28 16.36 34.70
N TYR A 400 -0.04 15.97 34.42
CA TYR A 400 0.68 16.44 33.24
C TYR A 400 0.15 15.82 31.94
N SER A 401 -0.22 14.53 31.95
CA SER A 401 -0.83 13.90 30.77
C SER A 401 -2.21 14.48 30.47
N LEU A 402 -2.99 14.83 31.50
CA LEU A 402 -4.28 15.51 31.33
C LEU A 402 -4.07 16.92 30.78
N ALA A 403 -3.14 17.69 31.34
CA ALA A 403 -2.84 19.04 30.86
C ALA A 403 -2.35 19.05 29.40
N ASP A 404 -1.42 18.15 29.06
CA ASP A 404 -0.93 17.97 27.67
C ASP A 404 -2.08 17.59 26.73
N ALA A 405 -2.90 16.61 27.11
CA ALA A 405 -4.01 16.17 26.27
C ALA A 405 -5.09 17.25 26.11
N CYS A 406 -5.42 17.99 27.18
CA CYS A 406 -6.33 19.13 27.14
C CYS A 406 -5.82 20.24 26.22
N GLN A 407 -4.52 20.54 26.26
CA GLN A 407 -3.91 21.53 25.37
C GLN A 407 -3.96 21.09 23.90
N ARG A 408 -3.64 19.82 23.60
CA ARG A 408 -3.70 19.26 22.24
C ARG A 408 -5.12 19.18 21.70
N LEU A 409 -6.10 18.89 22.57
CA LEU A 409 -7.50 18.68 22.22
C LEU A 409 -8.38 19.91 22.52
N ALA A 410 -7.79 21.09 22.71
CA ALA A 410 -8.51 22.32 23.05
C ALA A 410 -9.51 22.78 21.97
N HIS A 411 -9.46 22.19 20.78
CA HIS A 411 -10.43 22.43 19.70
C HIS A 411 -11.80 21.78 19.96
N ASP A 412 -11.89 20.78 20.84
CA ASP A 412 -13.17 20.24 21.30
C ASP A 412 -13.77 21.20 22.34
N ASP A 413 -15.03 21.60 22.17
CA ASP A 413 -15.66 22.64 23.01
C ASP A 413 -15.62 22.32 24.51
N GLN A 414 -15.87 21.05 24.88
CA GLN A 414 -15.93 20.65 26.28
C GLN A 414 -14.53 20.55 26.90
N VAL A 415 -13.56 20.04 26.13
CA VAL A 415 -12.16 19.98 26.56
C VAL A 415 -11.55 21.38 26.64
N GLY A 416 -11.83 22.24 25.66
CA GLY A 416 -11.38 23.62 25.61
C GLY A 416 -11.94 24.45 26.77
N LEU A 417 -13.24 24.33 27.07
CA LEU A 417 -13.86 24.97 28.23
C LEU A 417 -13.21 24.52 29.54
N PHE A 418 -13.03 23.21 29.73
CA PHE A 418 -12.38 22.68 30.92
C PHE A 418 -10.93 23.16 31.07
N TRP A 419 -10.17 23.16 29.97
CA TRP A 419 -8.79 23.63 29.96
C TRP A 419 -8.67 25.13 30.25
N GLY A 420 -9.56 25.93 29.67
CA GLY A 420 -9.65 27.37 29.94
C GLY A 420 -9.95 27.65 31.42
N ILE A 421 -10.84 26.87 32.04
CA ILE A 421 -11.15 26.98 33.47
C ILE A 421 -9.96 26.52 34.34
N ALA A 422 -9.34 25.39 34.01
CA ALA A 422 -8.21 24.83 34.76
C ALA A 422 -6.96 25.75 34.73
N THR A 423 -6.79 26.53 33.67
CA THR A 423 -5.71 27.52 33.52
C THR A 423 -6.11 28.92 34.02
N GLY A 424 -7.35 29.12 34.46
CA GLY A 424 -7.87 30.42 34.91
C GLY A 424 -8.05 31.46 33.79
N GLN A 425 -8.10 31.02 32.53
CA GLN A 425 -8.41 31.86 31.37
C GLN A 425 -9.91 32.10 31.23
N VAL A 426 -10.73 31.12 31.61
CA VAL A 426 -12.20 31.12 31.53
C VAL A 426 -12.79 31.01 32.93
N GLU A 427 -13.87 31.74 33.16
CA GLU A 427 -14.56 31.73 34.44
C GLU A 427 -15.31 30.41 34.65
N GLU A 428 -15.15 29.83 35.84
CA GLU A 428 -15.82 28.56 36.17
C GLU A 428 -17.36 28.68 36.16
N ALA A 429 -17.89 29.87 36.43
CA ALA A 429 -19.32 30.15 36.38
C ALA A 429 -19.96 29.79 35.03
N VAL A 430 -19.20 29.88 33.93
CA VAL A 430 -19.67 29.51 32.58
C VAL A 430 -20.11 28.04 32.54
N TYR A 431 -19.29 27.13 33.07
CA TYR A 431 -19.63 25.70 33.12
C TYR A 431 -20.84 25.44 34.02
N HIS A 432 -20.85 26.05 35.21
CA HIS A 432 -21.96 25.88 36.15
C HIS A 432 -23.28 26.34 35.54
N HIS A 433 -23.28 27.47 34.84
CA HIS A 433 -24.45 27.97 34.13
C HIS A 433 -24.91 27.06 32.99
N GLN A 434 -23.99 26.53 32.17
CA GLN A 434 -24.33 25.57 31.11
C GLN A 434 -25.03 24.33 31.69
N ALA A 435 -24.46 23.78 32.76
CA ALA A 435 -24.98 22.58 33.38
C ALA A 435 -26.29 22.82 34.16
N ASP A 436 -26.45 23.98 34.80
CA ASP A 436 -27.69 24.37 35.47
C ASP A 436 -28.81 24.65 34.45
N THR A 437 -28.48 25.24 33.28
CA THR A 437 -29.39 25.41 32.14
C THR A 437 -29.85 24.06 31.59
N ALA A 438 -28.93 23.09 31.43
CA ALA A 438 -29.29 21.74 31.00
C ALA A 438 -30.20 21.03 32.01
N GLU A 439 -29.96 21.21 33.31
CA GLU A 439 -30.80 20.66 34.38
C GLU A 439 -32.20 21.32 34.40
N ALA A 440 -32.27 22.64 34.24
CA ALA A 440 -33.52 23.39 34.14
C ALA A 440 -34.35 22.98 32.91
N LEU A 441 -33.72 22.79 31.76
CA LEU A 441 -34.37 22.24 30.57
C LEU A 441 -34.92 20.83 30.84
N LEU A 442 -34.13 19.94 31.43
CA LEU A 442 -34.59 18.59 31.73
C LEU A 442 -35.75 18.59 32.74
N ALA A 443 -35.70 19.45 33.76
CA ALA A 443 -36.76 19.60 34.76
C ALA A 443 -38.06 20.14 34.13
N THR A 444 -37.97 21.15 33.26
CA THR A 444 -39.13 21.71 32.56
C THR A 444 -39.72 20.71 31.55
N PHE A 445 -38.90 19.91 30.86
CA PHE A 445 -39.38 18.79 30.05
C PHE A 445 -40.15 17.76 30.88
N ARG A 446 -39.65 17.38 32.06
CA ARG A 446 -40.33 16.45 32.97
C ARG A 446 -41.66 17.00 33.47
N ASN A 447 -41.71 18.28 33.83
CA ASN A 447 -42.94 18.93 34.30
C ASN A 447 -44.02 19.01 33.20
N ASN A 448 -43.62 19.10 31.94
CA ASN A 448 -44.53 19.12 30.79
C ASN A 448 -44.88 17.73 30.24
N ASP A 449 -44.25 16.65 30.74
CA ASP A 449 -44.56 15.25 30.42
C ASP A 449 -45.61 14.69 31.40
N ILE A 450 -46.86 15.14 31.23
CA ILE A 450 -48.00 14.77 32.10
C ILE A 450 -48.19 13.25 32.20
N LEU A 451 -47.88 12.52 31.13
CA LEU A 451 -48.04 11.07 31.06
C LEU A 451 -46.83 10.29 31.61
N ASN A 452 -45.74 10.99 31.93
CA ASN A 452 -44.45 10.45 32.38
C ASN A 452 -43.94 9.31 31.47
N LYS A 453 -44.13 9.48 30.15
CA LYS A 453 -43.75 8.47 29.13
C LYS A 453 -42.38 8.74 28.51
N GLY A 454 -41.72 9.83 28.90
CA GLY A 454 -40.46 10.26 28.32
C GLY A 454 -40.62 10.85 26.91
N LEU A 455 -41.83 11.29 26.53
CA LEU A 455 -42.19 11.73 25.18
C LEU A 455 -43.00 13.02 25.21
N VAL A 456 -42.58 14.03 24.44
CA VAL A 456 -43.26 15.33 24.32
C VAL A 456 -43.51 15.66 22.85
N SER A 457 -44.59 16.39 22.52
CA SER A 457 -44.85 16.84 21.15
C SER A 457 -43.95 18.02 20.77
N HIS A 458 -43.81 18.29 19.47
CA HIS A 458 -43.04 19.44 18.98
C HIS A 458 -43.55 20.78 19.53
N THR A 459 -44.87 20.92 19.67
CA THR A 459 -45.49 22.11 20.27
C THR A 459 -45.10 22.28 21.73
N THR A 460 -45.08 21.19 22.50
CA THR A 460 -44.62 21.21 23.89
C THR A 460 -43.13 21.53 24.00
N VAL A 461 -42.29 21.08 23.06
CA VAL A 461 -40.87 21.46 23.02
C VAL A 461 -40.71 22.97 22.89
N LEU A 462 -41.42 23.62 21.97
CA LEU A 462 -41.37 25.08 21.84
C LEU A 462 -41.84 25.82 23.09
N VAL A 463 -42.89 25.32 23.76
CA VAL A 463 -43.34 25.88 25.05
C VAL A 463 -42.24 25.77 26.11
N VAL A 464 -41.57 24.62 26.21
CA VAL A 464 -40.45 24.41 27.15
C VAL A 464 -39.30 25.37 26.83
N LEU A 465 -38.91 25.48 25.57
CA LEU A 465 -37.82 26.37 25.15
C LEU A 465 -38.12 27.84 25.45
N ARG A 466 -39.34 28.32 25.14
CA ARG A 466 -39.76 29.70 25.50
C ARG A 466 -39.83 29.94 27.00
N THR A 467 -40.12 28.90 27.79
CA THR A 467 -40.16 29.01 29.25
C THR A 467 -38.76 29.17 29.83
N VAL A 468 -37.78 28.44 29.30
CA VAL A 468 -36.38 28.50 29.80
C VAL A 468 -35.61 29.66 29.19
N PHE A 469 -35.92 30.05 27.95
CA PHE A 469 -35.22 31.10 27.20
C PHE A 469 -36.21 32.19 26.74
N PRO A 470 -36.61 33.11 27.62
CA PRO A 470 -37.61 34.13 27.29
C PRO A 470 -37.11 35.22 26.34
N LEU A 471 -35.79 35.40 26.22
CA LEU A 471 -35.16 36.46 25.42
C LEU A 471 -34.70 36.00 24.03
N LYS A 472 -34.78 34.69 23.73
CA LYS A 472 -34.39 34.15 22.42
C LYS A 472 -35.42 34.51 21.35
N ASP A 473 -34.94 34.78 20.16
CA ASP A 473 -35.75 35.00 18.97
C ASP A 473 -36.34 33.68 18.41
N GLU A 474 -37.35 33.79 17.57
CA GLU A 474 -38.07 32.64 17.03
C GLU A 474 -37.19 31.78 16.10
N GLU A 475 -36.22 32.37 15.39
CA GLU A 475 -35.32 31.62 14.51
C GLU A 475 -34.39 30.71 15.33
N SER A 476 -33.77 31.26 16.38
CA SER A 476 -32.96 30.47 17.32
C SER A 476 -33.75 29.33 17.99
N LEU A 477 -35.02 29.56 18.33
CA LEU A 477 -35.90 28.54 18.92
C LEU A 477 -36.27 27.44 17.92
N ASP A 478 -36.48 27.78 16.66
CA ASP A 478 -36.75 26.82 15.58
C ASP A 478 -35.53 25.98 15.24
N ASP A 479 -34.32 26.54 15.31
CA ASP A 479 -33.06 25.81 15.16
C ASP A 479 -32.87 24.78 16.27
N LEU A 480 -33.12 25.16 17.54
CA LEU A 480 -33.11 24.23 18.67
C LEU A 480 -34.13 23.11 18.51
N LEU A 481 -35.34 23.43 18.03
CA LEU A 481 -36.36 22.43 17.73
C LEU A 481 -35.91 21.48 16.61
N SER A 482 -35.25 22.00 15.58
CA SER A 482 -34.74 21.22 14.45
C SER A 482 -33.63 20.25 14.91
N SER A 483 -32.71 20.72 15.73
CA SER A 483 -31.69 19.90 16.39
C SER A 483 -32.31 18.82 17.28
N ALA A 484 -33.37 19.14 18.02
CA ALA A 484 -34.08 18.16 18.84
C ALA A 484 -34.78 17.07 17.98
N LYS A 485 -35.40 17.46 16.86
CA LYS A 485 -36.04 16.52 15.91
C LYS A 485 -35.02 15.57 15.29
N ALA A 486 -33.87 16.07 14.87
CA ALA A 486 -32.85 15.26 14.19
C ALA A 486 -32.39 14.06 15.04
N ILE A 487 -32.30 14.24 16.36
CA ILE A 487 -31.68 13.26 17.28
C ILE A 487 -32.72 12.39 18.00
N ALA A 488 -33.84 12.99 18.40
CA ALA A 488 -34.72 12.40 19.40
C ALA A 488 -36.15 12.14 18.90
N THR A 489 -36.42 12.25 17.60
CA THR A 489 -37.72 11.85 17.03
C THR A 489 -38.01 10.37 17.28
N SER A 490 -39.20 10.08 17.78
CA SER A 490 -39.62 8.71 18.09
C SER A 490 -39.82 7.88 16.82
N ARG A 491 -39.21 6.70 16.76
CA ARG A 491 -39.41 5.73 15.65
C ARG A 491 -40.85 5.27 15.47
N LYS A 492 -41.70 5.39 16.50
CA LYS A 492 -43.10 4.97 16.46
C LYS A 492 -44.06 6.13 16.14
N ASP A 493 -43.63 7.36 16.35
CA ASP A 493 -44.46 8.56 16.20
C ASP A 493 -43.57 9.75 15.86
N ALA A 494 -43.55 10.12 14.58
CA ALA A 494 -42.69 11.20 14.07
C ALA A 494 -43.06 12.59 14.60
N THR A 495 -44.17 12.72 15.34
CA THR A 495 -44.62 13.99 15.93
C THR A 495 -44.16 14.17 17.39
N LYS A 496 -43.47 13.17 17.94
CA LYS A 496 -43.04 13.15 19.35
C LYS A 496 -41.53 12.96 19.49
N ILE A 497 -40.98 13.69 20.45
CA ILE A 497 -39.56 13.71 20.79
C ILE A 497 -39.35 12.98 22.11
N LYS A 498 -38.39 12.06 22.13
CA LYS A 498 -37.92 11.38 23.34
C LYS A 498 -36.88 12.25 24.04
N TYR A 499 -37.32 13.15 24.91
CA TYR A 499 -36.46 14.16 25.52
C TYR A 499 -35.29 13.59 26.31
N ALA A 500 -35.40 12.39 26.90
CA ALA A 500 -34.28 11.73 27.57
C ALA A 500 -33.06 11.50 26.65
N THR A 501 -33.26 11.37 25.33
CA THR A 501 -32.17 11.23 24.36
C THR A 501 -31.43 12.55 24.12
N LEU A 502 -32.10 13.69 24.30
CA LEU A 502 -31.50 15.02 24.15
C LEU A 502 -30.43 15.33 25.19
N PHE A 503 -30.41 14.63 26.32
CA PHE A 503 -29.44 14.87 27.40
C PHE A 503 -28.47 13.68 27.60
N LYS A 504 -28.50 12.68 26.71
CA LYS A 504 -27.56 11.56 26.78
C LYS A 504 -26.21 11.95 26.21
N GLN A 505 -25.16 11.68 26.98
CA GLN A 505 -23.79 11.71 26.46
C GLN A 505 -23.58 10.54 25.49
N SER A 506 -22.82 10.81 24.43
CA SER A 506 -22.43 9.80 23.44
C SER A 506 -21.43 8.81 24.03
N ALA A 507 -21.21 7.68 23.35
CA ALA A 507 -20.27 6.62 23.79
C ALA A 507 -18.81 7.12 23.94
N ASP A 508 -18.51 8.23 23.29
CA ASP A 508 -17.21 8.90 23.29
C ASP A 508 -17.06 9.90 24.45
N GLY A 509 -18.16 10.31 25.09
CA GLY A 509 -18.19 11.30 26.16
C GLY A 509 -18.63 12.69 25.72
N SER A 510 -18.88 12.89 24.43
CA SER A 510 -19.39 14.14 23.89
C SER A 510 -20.84 14.42 24.31
N VAL A 511 -21.13 15.71 24.45
CA VAL A 511 -22.47 16.25 24.71
C VAL A 511 -23.36 15.98 23.49
N SER A 512 -24.67 15.89 23.70
CA SER A 512 -25.61 15.70 22.58
C SER A 512 -25.59 16.91 21.64
N PRO A 513 -25.84 16.75 20.33
CA PRO A 513 -25.83 17.89 19.42
C PRO A 513 -26.92 18.94 19.76
N PHE A 514 -28.02 18.55 20.40
CA PHE A 514 -29.01 19.51 20.91
C PHE A 514 -28.42 20.43 22.00
N LEU A 515 -27.71 19.87 22.98
CA LEU A 515 -27.09 20.68 24.03
C LEU A 515 -25.89 21.46 23.50
N GLN A 516 -25.17 20.92 22.51
CA GLN A 516 -24.11 21.66 21.82
C GLN A 516 -24.67 22.93 21.15
N GLU A 517 -25.81 22.82 20.47
CA GLU A 517 -26.50 23.96 19.88
C GLU A 517 -26.93 24.99 20.95
N VAL A 518 -27.50 24.53 22.08
CA VAL A 518 -27.85 25.41 23.20
C VAL A 518 -26.63 26.20 23.70
N TYR A 519 -25.49 25.53 23.86
CA TYR A 519 -24.26 26.17 24.33
C TYR A 519 -23.63 27.09 23.28
N GLN A 520 -23.73 26.74 22.01
CA GLN A 520 -23.24 27.56 20.90
C GLN A 520 -24.05 28.86 20.80
N GLN A 521 -25.38 28.77 20.77
CA GLN A 521 -26.23 29.96 20.75
C GLN A 521 -25.98 30.86 21.96
N ALA A 522 -25.79 30.29 23.16
CA ALA A 522 -25.46 31.08 24.36
C ALA A 522 -24.10 31.79 24.24
N ARG A 523 -23.11 31.16 23.58
CA ARG A 523 -21.81 31.79 23.29
C ARG A 523 -21.98 32.93 22.29
N ASP A 524 -22.73 32.73 21.22
CA ASP A 524 -22.96 33.75 20.19
C ASP A 524 -23.71 34.97 20.76
N GLU A 525 -24.71 34.73 21.61
CA GLU A 525 -25.44 35.78 22.36
C GLU A 525 -24.51 36.55 23.30
N GLN A 526 -23.62 35.85 24.01
CA GLN A 526 -22.61 36.48 24.86
C GLN A 526 -21.65 37.33 24.03
N GLU A 527 -21.12 36.80 22.93
CA GLU A 527 -20.20 37.53 22.06
C GLU A 527 -20.86 38.79 21.50
N GLN A 528 -22.12 38.70 21.07
CA GLN A 528 -22.88 39.85 20.62
C GLN A 528 -23.10 40.88 21.73
N TYR A 529 -23.44 40.44 22.93
CA TYR A 529 -23.63 41.34 24.06
C TYR A 529 -22.32 42.04 24.49
N VAL A 530 -21.21 41.30 24.50
CA VAL A 530 -19.88 41.88 24.76
C VAL A 530 -19.50 42.87 23.66
N GLN A 531 -19.80 42.58 22.39
CA GLN A 531 -19.58 43.53 21.30
C GLN A 531 -20.39 44.82 21.48
N ASP A 532 -21.65 44.74 21.91
CA ASP A 532 -22.47 45.93 22.20
C ASP A 532 -21.82 46.81 23.29
N VAL A 533 -21.33 46.19 24.36
CA VAL A 533 -20.65 46.88 25.47
C VAL A 533 -19.33 47.51 25.00
N LEU A 534 -18.56 46.80 24.16
CA LEU A 534 -17.31 47.32 23.60
C LEU A 534 -17.54 48.46 22.60
N GLN A 535 -18.61 48.40 21.81
CA GLN A 535 -19.00 49.48 20.91
C GLN A 535 -19.37 50.73 21.69
N GLU A 536 -20.15 50.61 22.77
CA GLU A 536 -20.47 51.73 23.65
C GLU A 536 -19.19 52.36 24.21
N LEU A 537 -18.25 51.56 24.74
CA LEU A 537 -16.96 52.07 25.24
C LEU A 537 -16.10 52.73 24.14
N GLY A 538 -16.12 52.16 22.94
CA GLY A 538 -15.38 52.66 21.77
C GLY A 538 -15.92 53.96 21.20
N GLN A 539 -17.25 54.16 21.22
CA GLN A 539 -17.89 55.41 20.81
C GLN A 539 -17.43 56.61 21.65
N HIS A 540 -17.11 56.38 22.93
CA HIS A 540 -16.57 57.41 23.83
C HIS A 540 -15.05 57.60 23.71
N GLY A 541 -14.38 56.91 22.77
CA GLY A 541 -12.92 57.03 22.55
C GLY A 541 -12.07 56.54 23.72
N ILE A 542 -12.60 55.65 24.57
CA ILE A 542 -11.92 55.17 25.77
C ILE A 542 -11.01 53.99 25.42
N HIS A 543 -9.70 54.21 25.44
CA HIS A 543 -8.71 53.16 25.17
C HIS A 543 -8.26 52.42 26.44
N ASP A 544 -8.23 53.12 27.58
CA ASP A 544 -7.94 52.59 28.91
C ASP A 544 -9.19 52.68 29.77
N VAL A 545 -9.83 51.55 30.01
CA VAL A 545 -11.15 51.48 30.66
C VAL A 545 -10.95 51.40 32.18
N LYS A 546 -11.62 52.29 32.93
CA LYS A 546 -11.75 52.18 34.39
C LYS A 546 -13.01 51.41 34.76
N LEU A 547 -13.09 50.97 36.00
CA LEU A 547 -14.26 50.26 36.54
C LEU A 547 -15.58 51.03 36.35
N GLN A 548 -15.58 52.36 36.56
CA GLN A 548 -16.76 53.21 36.39
C GLN A 548 -17.23 53.33 34.93
N ASP A 549 -16.29 53.33 33.98
CA ASP A 549 -16.60 53.43 32.56
C ASP A 549 -17.29 52.14 32.08
N LEU A 550 -16.80 50.99 32.54
CA LEU A 550 -17.39 49.69 32.26
C LEU A 550 -18.78 49.53 32.92
N GLN A 551 -18.93 49.99 34.17
CA GLN A 551 -20.23 50.04 34.85
C GLN A 551 -21.25 50.83 34.04
N ARG A 552 -20.88 52.02 33.58
CA ARG A 552 -21.75 52.87 32.77
C ARG A 552 -22.14 52.16 31.46
N ALA A 553 -21.17 51.56 30.76
CA ALA A 553 -21.45 50.86 29.51
C ALA A 553 -22.45 49.71 29.70
N PHE A 554 -22.29 48.89 30.74
CA PHE A 554 -23.26 47.84 31.04
C PHE A 554 -24.66 48.40 31.36
N THR A 555 -24.77 49.45 32.17
CA THR A 555 -26.07 50.05 32.50
C THR A 555 -26.77 50.69 31.30
N VAL A 556 -26.00 51.19 30.32
CA VAL A 556 -26.55 51.75 29.08
C VAL A 556 -27.04 50.63 28.15
N VAL A 557 -26.24 49.58 27.96
CA VAL A 557 -26.56 48.48 27.03
C VAL A 557 -27.63 47.53 27.61
N ASP A 558 -27.66 47.32 28.93
CA ASP A 558 -28.65 46.51 29.63
C ASP A 558 -29.15 47.21 30.91
N PRO A 559 -30.17 48.07 30.80
CA PRO A 559 -30.75 48.76 31.95
C PRO A 559 -31.42 47.84 32.98
N ALA A 560 -31.71 46.59 32.62
CA ALA A 560 -32.36 45.61 33.48
C ALA A 560 -31.36 44.83 34.36
N ILE A 561 -30.05 45.05 34.19
CA ILE A 561 -29.03 44.33 34.95
C ILE A 561 -29.10 44.66 36.44
N GLU A 562 -29.13 43.61 37.28
CA GLU A 562 -29.09 43.77 38.73
C GLU A 562 -27.70 44.19 39.21
N GLN A 563 -27.64 45.01 40.27
CA GLN A 563 -26.36 45.47 40.82
C GLN A 563 -25.46 44.31 41.29
N GLN A 564 -26.05 43.22 41.81
CA GLN A 564 -25.29 42.06 42.27
C GLN A 564 -24.59 41.34 41.10
N GLN A 565 -25.29 41.16 39.97
CA GLN A 565 -24.76 40.52 38.77
C GLN A 565 -23.70 41.40 38.10
N LEU A 566 -23.94 42.72 38.05
CA LEU A 566 -22.94 43.66 37.56
C LEU A 566 -21.64 43.61 38.40
N GLN A 567 -21.75 43.52 39.74
CA GLN A 567 -20.58 43.39 40.60
C GLN A 567 -19.79 42.10 40.34
N GLN A 568 -20.46 40.98 40.03
CA GLN A 568 -19.80 39.73 39.65
C GLN A 568 -19.00 39.89 38.35
N TYR A 569 -19.57 40.55 37.33
CA TYR A 569 -18.89 40.80 36.05
C TYR A 569 -17.64 41.65 36.25
N LEU A 570 -17.73 42.69 37.07
CA LEU A 570 -16.59 43.54 37.39
C LEU A 570 -15.51 42.79 38.19
N GLN A 571 -15.92 41.95 39.13
CA GLN A 571 -14.99 41.13 39.92
C GLN A 571 -14.20 40.18 39.03
N TRP A 572 -14.83 39.54 38.05
CA TRP A 572 -14.15 38.71 37.07
C TRP A 572 -13.16 39.52 36.23
N VAL A 573 -13.64 40.60 35.61
CA VAL A 573 -12.86 41.42 34.68
C VAL A 573 -11.65 42.06 35.35
N TYR A 574 -11.79 42.61 36.56
CA TYR A 574 -10.72 43.28 37.28
C TYR A 574 -9.99 42.37 38.28
N ARG A 575 -10.41 41.11 38.41
CA ARG A 575 -9.90 40.16 39.41
C ARG A 575 -9.89 40.73 40.84
N GLY A 576 -10.86 41.59 41.14
CA GLY A 576 -10.99 42.28 42.43
C GLY A 576 -10.14 43.54 42.61
N ASP A 577 -9.30 43.93 41.65
CA ASP A 577 -8.48 45.14 41.73
C ASP A 577 -9.14 46.34 41.02
N SER A 578 -9.88 47.13 41.79
CA SER A 578 -10.63 48.28 41.29
C SER A 578 -9.77 49.47 40.85
N ALA A 579 -8.46 49.47 41.15
CA ALA A 579 -7.56 50.58 40.82
C ALA A 579 -6.89 50.45 39.45
N VAL A 580 -6.93 49.25 38.85
CA VAL A 580 -6.26 48.93 37.59
C VAL A 580 -7.03 49.52 36.40
N ARG A 581 -6.30 50.05 35.42
CA ARG A 581 -6.85 50.43 34.11
C ARG A 581 -6.52 49.33 33.11
N LEU A 582 -7.52 48.89 32.35
CA LEU A 582 -7.34 47.80 31.40
C LEU A 582 -7.40 48.34 29.95
N PRO A 583 -6.43 47.98 29.10
CA PRO A 583 -6.53 48.23 27.67
C PRO A 583 -7.77 47.52 27.11
N LEU A 584 -8.46 48.15 26.15
CA LEU A 584 -9.69 47.62 25.55
C LEU A 584 -9.56 46.18 25.02
N GLN A 585 -8.40 45.81 24.48
CA GLN A 585 -8.13 44.45 24.00
C GLN A 585 -8.11 43.39 25.11
N LEU A 586 -7.46 43.72 26.24
CA LEU A 586 -7.41 42.82 27.40
C LEU A 586 -8.77 42.74 28.09
N LEU A 587 -9.51 43.85 28.10
CA LEU A 587 -10.88 43.90 28.59
C LEU A 587 -11.80 42.99 27.75
N ALA A 588 -11.77 43.13 26.43
CA ALA A 588 -12.54 42.31 25.50
C ALA A 588 -12.27 40.82 25.71
N ALA A 589 -11.00 40.43 25.80
CA ALA A 589 -10.60 39.04 26.06
C ALA A 589 -11.17 38.50 27.38
N ARG A 590 -11.15 39.29 28.47
CA ARG A 590 -11.71 38.86 29.77
C ARG A 590 -13.23 38.79 29.76
N LEU A 591 -13.90 39.70 29.07
CA LEU A 591 -15.36 39.69 28.93
C LEU A 591 -15.84 38.47 28.12
N GLN A 592 -15.10 38.10 27.06
CA GLN A 592 -15.40 36.92 26.24
C GLN A 592 -15.21 35.59 26.98
N THR A 593 -14.40 35.57 28.05
CA THR A 593 -14.12 34.36 28.82
C THR A 593 -14.85 34.31 30.18
N GLY A 594 -15.64 35.32 30.52
CA GLY A 594 -16.49 35.34 31.73
C GLY A 594 -17.87 34.74 31.52
N HIS A 595 -18.65 34.57 32.59
CA HIS A 595 -20.09 34.30 32.47
C HIS A 595 -20.84 35.62 32.33
N ILE A 596 -21.07 36.09 31.10
CA ILE A 596 -21.73 37.37 30.83
C ILE A 596 -22.96 37.14 29.97
N VAL A 597 -24.13 37.42 30.54
CA VAL A 597 -25.43 37.16 29.93
C VAL A 597 -26.30 38.39 30.06
N ARG A 598 -27.07 38.67 29.01
CA ARG A 598 -28.03 39.77 29.00
C ARG A 598 -29.26 39.41 29.83
N VAL A 599 -29.74 40.35 30.64
CA VAL A 599 -30.91 40.19 31.52
C VAL A 599 -32.16 40.80 30.88
N GLY A 600 -32.02 41.97 30.24
CA GLY A 600 -33.13 42.67 29.58
C GLY A 600 -33.18 42.44 28.06
N PRO A 601 -34.32 42.75 27.42
CA PRO A 601 -34.37 42.85 25.96
C PRO A 601 -33.44 43.97 25.47
N ARG A 602 -32.95 43.84 24.25
CA ARG A 602 -32.08 44.84 23.62
C ARG A 602 -32.82 46.18 23.54
N PRO A 603 -32.27 47.29 24.06
CA PRO A 603 -32.91 48.59 23.98
C PRO A 603 -33.02 48.97 22.50
N THR A 604 -34.24 49.33 22.08
CA THR A 604 -34.59 49.75 20.71
C THR A 604 -34.08 51.14 20.38
#